data_AF-A0A239KWE9-F1
#
_entry.id   AF-A0A239KWE9-F1
#
_cell.length_a   1.000
_cell.length_b   1.000
_cell.length_c   1.000
_cell.angle_alpha   90.00
_cell.angle_beta   90.00
_cell.angle_gamma   90.00
#
_symmetry.space_group_name_H-M   'P 1'
#
loop_
_entity.id
_entity.type
_entity.pdbx_description
1 polymer ?
#
loop_
_entity_poly.entity_id
_entity_poly.type
_entity_poly.pdbx_seq_one_letter_code
_entity_poly.pdbx_strand_id
1 'polypeptide(L)'
;MGILAACGAPEADIAPSGTPDPPTNPYEEQRRDGVEQLLDRWAAAVRSNDVEALKDVVDPDAPPQFLDEQIARAGNLAAVPLSDWGYELVDDPETPVPSDVASPLDAADVWAPSVVLRYAIDGADEVPTRRPVSLLVAERGGEWRIVSDADIPGIDRHTWRGPWDFGPVTTTPVSSAGGTSVVVAHPEQSALAGALADELPAAVDAVTRFWGDGWRRTAVVFVTASSEEFAAAVGTSAAGRDVAAVSVSDTVSADRPVSGQRIVFGPAASERLTEFTTRSVLRHELTHVAARSTTVDGSPMWMLEGFADYSGYRDSAAPFDRLAPTLSRVVAAGGPPTVLPADEDFTAGGTRSTLAYESAWSVSVFVAERFGEDALRSLYEHMANGPKTESDVDRVLTDVLGTGGDDFVRQWGAWVATQSR
;
A
#
# COMPACT_ATOMS: atom_id res chain seq x y z
N MET A 1 -11.15 12.86 -13.87
CA MET A 1 -9.73 12.57 -13.53
C MET A 1 -9.74 12.19 -12.06
N GLY A 2 -9.56 10.91 -11.74
CA GLY A 2 -9.47 10.49 -10.34
C GLY A 2 -8.19 11.08 -9.78
N ILE A 3 -8.30 11.83 -8.69
CA ILE A 3 -7.14 12.41 -8.00
C ILE A 3 -6.44 11.24 -7.30
N LEU A 4 -5.13 11.08 -7.47
CA LEU A 4 -4.35 10.03 -6.81
C LEU A 4 -3.60 10.60 -5.62
N ALA A 5 -2.98 9.75 -4.81
CA ALA A 5 -2.36 10.15 -3.55
C ALA A 5 -1.23 9.19 -3.17
N ALA A 6 0.04 9.59 -3.36
CA ALA A 6 1.12 8.98 -2.60
C ALA A 6 1.08 9.40 -1.12
N CYS A 7 1.36 8.44 -0.25
CA CYS A 7 1.65 8.63 1.17
C CYS A 7 2.80 7.70 1.56
N GLY A 8 3.82 8.27 2.22
CA GLY A 8 4.78 7.56 3.05
C GLY A 8 5.07 8.45 4.26
N ALA A 9 4.77 7.96 5.46
CA ALA A 9 5.17 8.60 6.73
C ALA A 9 6.20 7.66 7.41
N PRO A 10 7.33 8.18 7.91
CA PRO A 10 8.34 7.35 8.54
C PRO A 10 7.92 6.97 9.96
N GLU A 11 8.00 5.67 10.26
CA GLU A 11 8.08 5.16 11.62
C GLU A 11 9.57 4.98 11.96
N ALA A 12 9.98 5.43 13.15
CA ALA A 12 11.38 5.58 13.51
C ALA A 12 12.01 4.24 13.94
N ASP A 13 13.02 3.77 13.21
CA ASP A 13 13.84 2.63 13.63
C ASP A 13 14.93 3.06 14.64
N ILE A 14 14.92 2.39 15.79
CA ILE A 14 15.93 2.51 16.85
C ILE A 14 17.06 1.51 16.56
N ALA A 15 18.30 2.00 16.49
CA ALA A 15 19.48 1.16 16.28
C ALA A 15 19.73 0.18 17.46
N PRO A 16 20.16 -1.07 17.20
CA PRO A 16 20.45 -2.03 18.26
C PRO A 16 21.76 -1.64 18.97
N SER A 17 21.64 -1.25 20.23
CA SER A 17 22.79 -1.08 21.13
C SER A 17 23.14 -2.44 21.72
N GLY A 18 24.28 -2.99 21.31
CA GLY A 18 24.80 -4.26 21.82
C GLY A 18 25.17 -4.19 23.30
N THR A 19 24.23 -4.53 24.17
CA THR A 19 24.47 -5.00 25.53
C THR A 19 24.21 -6.50 25.60
N PRO A 20 24.96 -7.28 26.40
CA PRO A 20 24.65 -8.69 26.58
C PRO A 20 23.27 -8.84 27.23
N ASP A 21 22.42 -9.69 26.68
CA ASP A 21 21.08 -9.93 27.23
C ASP A 21 21.20 -10.41 28.69
N PRO A 22 20.42 -9.81 29.62
CA PRO A 22 20.29 -10.37 30.95
C PRO A 22 19.72 -11.78 30.86
N PRO A 23 20.00 -12.67 31.83
CA PRO A 23 19.41 -14.01 31.82
C PRO A 23 17.88 -13.89 31.79
N THR A 24 17.25 -14.46 30.77
CA THR A 24 15.80 -14.48 30.60
C THR A 24 15.15 -15.11 31.83
N ASN A 25 14.09 -14.50 32.31
CA ASN A 25 13.30 -15.01 33.42
C ASN A 25 12.56 -16.28 32.96
N PRO A 26 12.71 -17.45 33.63
CA PRO A 26 12.05 -18.68 33.22
C PRO A 26 10.51 -18.58 33.11
N TYR A 27 9.90 -17.68 33.88
CA TYR A 27 8.48 -17.37 33.76
C TYR A 27 8.13 -16.69 32.43
N GLU A 28 8.95 -15.74 32.00
CA GLU A 28 8.77 -15.02 30.74
C GLU A 28 9.00 -15.94 29.54
N GLU A 29 9.97 -16.86 29.62
CA GLU A 29 10.19 -17.91 28.61
C GLU A 29 8.97 -18.84 28.51
N GLN A 30 8.47 -19.36 29.65
CA GLN A 30 7.31 -20.25 29.65
C GLN A 30 6.03 -19.56 29.13
N ARG A 31 5.82 -18.29 29.50
CA ARG A 31 4.70 -17.46 29.01
C ARG A 31 4.80 -17.26 27.50
N ARG A 32 5.99 -16.92 26.99
CA ARG A 32 6.26 -16.77 25.55
C ARG A 32 5.96 -18.07 24.80
N ASP A 33 6.55 -19.19 25.23
CA ASP A 33 6.35 -20.50 24.59
C ASP A 33 4.86 -20.89 24.54
N GLY A 34 4.12 -20.61 25.62
CA GLY A 34 2.68 -20.88 25.69
C GLY A 34 1.85 -20.05 24.72
N VAL A 35 2.20 -18.77 24.53
CA VAL A 35 1.52 -17.89 23.59
C VAL A 35 1.92 -18.17 22.14
N GLU A 36 3.18 -18.52 21.87
CA GLU A 36 3.59 -18.96 20.52
C GLU A 36 2.81 -20.20 20.07
N GLN A 37 2.61 -21.18 20.97
CA GLN A 37 1.76 -22.34 20.69
C GLN A 37 0.28 -21.96 20.47
N LEU A 38 -0.24 -20.97 21.18
CA LEU A 38 -1.59 -20.43 20.94
C LEU A 38 -1.69 -19.78 19.56
N LEU A 39 -0.71 -18.96 19.18
CA LEU A 39 -0.64 -18.28 17.91
C LEU A 39 -0.57 -19.26 16.73
N ASP A 40 0.23 -20.32 16.85
CA ASP A 40 0.30 -21.39 15.85
C ASP A 40 -1.04 -22.13 15.68
N ARG A 41 -1.72 -22.46 16.78
CA ARG A 41 -3.05 -23.08 16.73
C ARG A 41 -4.08 -22.14 16.11
N TRP A 42 -4.05 -20.86 16.46
CA TRP A 42 -4.96 -19.85 15.89
C TRP A 42 -4.73 -19.69 14.39
N ALA A 43 -3.48 -19.59 13.95
CA ALA A 43 -3.13 -19.52 12.52
C ALA A 43 -3.63 -20.76 11.77
N ALA A 44 -3.42 -21.96 12.33
CA ALA A 44 -3.90 -23.21 11.74
C ALA A 44 -5.42 -23.24 11.63
N ALA A 45 -6.14 -22.89 12.71
CA ALA A 45 -7.61 -22.88 12.76
C ALA A 45 -8.22 -21.90 11.74
N VAL A 46 -7.66 -20.69 11.63
CA VAL A 46 -8.07 -19.70 10.63
C VAL A 46 -7.81 -20.22 9.22
N ARG A 47 -6.62 -20.76 8.94
CA ARG A 47 -6.23 -21.23 7.61
C ARG A 47 -7.04 -22.45 7.15
N SER A 48 -7.40 -23.35 8.08
CA SER A 48 -8.21 -24.53 7.77
C SER A 48 -9.71 -24.28 7.84
N ASN A 49 -10.14 -23.08 8.22
CA ASN A 49 -11.54 -22.75 8.51
C ASN A 49 -12.18 -23.77 9.49
N ASP A 50 -11.44 -24.11 10.55
CA ASP A 50 -11.88 -25.07 11.56
C ASP A 50 -12.56 -24.35 12.73
N VAL A 51 -13.89 -24.37 12.72
CA VAL A 51 -14.74 -23.71 13.72
C VAL A 51 -14.53 -24.27 15.13
N GLU A 52 -14.26 -25.56 15.28
CA GLU A 52 -14.06 -26.15 16.60
C GLU A 52 -12.68 -25.79 17.16
N ALA A 53 -11.66 -25.75 16.31
CA ALA A 53 -10.34 -25.25 16.70
C ALA A 53 -10.37 -23.75 17.03
N LEU A 54 -11.16 -22.94 16.32
CA LEU A 54 -11.37 -21.53 16.66
C LEU A 54 -12.04 -21.34 18.04
N LYS A 55 -13.04 -22.15 18.35
CA LYS A 55 -13.66 -22.17 19.69
C LYS A 55 -12.69 -22.55 20.79
N ASP A 56 -11.73 -23.43 20.50
CA ASP A 56 -10.75 -23.90 21.47
C ASP A 56 -9.68 -22.84 21.82
N VAL A 57 -9.27 -22.03 20.83
CA VAL A 57 -8.25 -20.97 21.03
C VAL A 57 -8.83 -19.66 21.59
N VAL A 58 -10.13 -19.40 21.41
CA VAL A 58 -10.80 -18.21 21.95
C VAL A 58 -11.21 -18.43 23.41
N ASP A 59 -11.00 -17.41 24.25
CA ASP A 59 -11.37 -17.46 25.66
C ASP A 59 -12.90 -17.58 25.83
N PRO A 60 -13.40 -18.48 26.69
CA PRO A 60 -14.85 -18.62 26.92
C PRO A 60 -15.53 -17.35 27.43
N ASP A 61 -14.78 -16.46 28.11
CA ASP A 61 -15.25 -15.17 28.62
C ASP A 61 -14.93 -14.01 27.67
N ALA A 62 -14.42 -14.28 26.46
CA ALA A 62 -14.25 -13.28 25.42
C ALA A 62 -15.60 -12.64 25.04
N PRO A 63 -15.61 -11.40 24.51
CA PRO A 63 -16.82 -10.80 23.97
C PRO A 63 -17.48 -11.77 22.96
N PRO A 64 -18.80 -12.06 23.06
CA PRO A 64 -19.43 -13.07 22.22
C PRO A 64 -19.26 -12.84 20.71
N GLN A 65 -19.22 -11.57 20.29
CA GLN A 65 -19.02 -11.20 18.88
C GLN A 65 -17.62 -11.59 18.37
N PHE A 66 -16.62 -11.68 19.24
CA PHE A 66 -15.25 -11.93 18.83
C PHE A 66 -15.09 -13.31 18.16
N LEU A 67 -15.69 -14.35 18.74
CA LEU A 67 -15.67 -15.69 18.12
C LEU A 67 -16.39 -15.69 16.77
N ASP A 68 -17.54 -15.02 16.68
CA ASP A 68 -18.30 -14.91 15.43
C ASP A 68 -17.47 -14.20 14.34
N GLU A 69 -16.73 -13.14 14.70
CA GLU A 69 -15.80 -12.44 13.82
C GLU A 69 -14.65 -13.33 13.36
N GLN A 70 -14.06 -14.14 14.26
CA GLN A 70 -13.01 -15.09 13.89
C GLN A 70 -13.51 -16.18 12.93
N ILE A 71 -14.71 -16.72 13.16
CA ILE A 71 -15.35 -17.70 12.28
C ILE A 71 -15.65 -17.08 10.91
N ALA A 72 -16.18 -15.85 10.88
CA ALA A 72 -16.45 -15.12 9.65
C ALA A 72 -15.14 -14.85 8.86
N ARG A 73 -14.09 -14.38 9.55
CA ARG A 73 -12.75 -14.18 8.95
C ARG A 73 -12.25 -15.47 8.29
N ALA A 74 -12.27 -16.59 9.01
CA ALA A 74 -11.77 -17.86 8.48
C ALA A 74 -12.58 -18.35 7.26
N GLY A 75 -13.90 -18.18 7.30
CA GLY A 75 -14.78 -18.48 6.18
C GLY A 75 -14.52 -17.61 4.95
N ASN A 76 -14.33 -16.31 5.13
CA ASN A 76 -14.03 -15.37 4.05
C ASN A 76 -12.64 -15.59 3.46
N LEU A 77 -11.65 -15.85 4.33
CA LEU A 77 -10.25 -16.07 3.96
C LEU A 77 -10.05 -17.37 3.16
N ALA A 78 -10.92 -18.37 3.34
CA ALA A 78 -10.84 -19.64 2.62
C ALA A 78 -10.89 -19.51 1.08
N ALA A 79 -11.41 -18.39 0.57
CA ALA A 79 -11.41 -18.07 -0.87
C ALA A 79 -10.09 -17.47 -1.36
N VAL A 80 -9.14 -17.14 -0.47
CA VAL A 80 -7.87 -16.50 -0.80
C VAL A 80 -6.78 -17.56 -0.97
N PRO A 81 -6.05 -17.58 -2.09
CA PRO A 81 -4.97 -18.53 -2.29
C PRO A 81 -3.76 -18.09 -1.45
N LEU A 82 -3.62 -18.65 -0.26
CA LEU A 82 -2.52 -18.33 0.66
C LEU A 82 -1.37 -19.34 0.52
N SER A 83 -0.18 -18.86 0.22
CA SER A 83 1.05 -19.65 0.39
C SER A 83 1.47 -19.65 1.85
N ASP A 84 1.17 -18.58 2.58
CA ASP A 84 1.59 -18.39 3.97
C ASP A 84 0.55 -17.66 4.82
N TRP A 85 0.46 -18.05 6.09
CA TRP A 85 -0.40 -17.45 7.13
C TRP A 85 0.10 -17.90 8.50
N GLY A 86 0.48 -16.95 9.34
CA GLY A 86 0.99 -17.21 10.69
C GLY A 86 1.02 -15.95 11.54
N TYR A 87 1.17 -16.10 12.85
CA TYR A 87 1.38 -14.99 13.76
C TYR A 87 2.73 -15.13 14.45
N GLU A 88 3.40 -14.02 14.72
CA GLU A 88 4.71 -14.02 15.36
C GLU A 88 4.72 -13.02 16.50
N LEU A 89 5.33 -13.40 17.62
CA LEU A 89 5.70 -12.45 18.66
C LEU A 89 6.85 -11.57 18.19
N VAL A 90 6.80 -10.30 18.56
CA VAL A 90 7.89 -9.34 18.35
C VAL A 90 8.50 -9.00 19.70
N ASP A 91 9.83 -8.91 19.72
CA ASP A 91 10.61 -8.57 20.90
C ASP A 91 10.55 -7.05 21.14
N ASP A 92 9.48 -6.61 21.78
CA ASP A 92 9.30 -5.22 22.21
C ASP A 92 9.22 -5.12 23.74
N PRO A 93 9.55 -3.94 24.32
CA PRO A 93 9.30 -3.68 25.73
C PRO A 93 7.83 -3.91 26.09
N GLU A 94 7.59 -4.66 27.16
CA GLU A 94 6.24 -4.96 27.61
C GLU A 94 5.51 -3.68 28.07
N THR A 95 4.32 -3.46 27.52
CA THR A 95 3.37 -2.47 28.03
C THR A 95 2.35 -3.20 28.92
N PRO A 96 2.28 -2.90 30.23
CA PRO A 96 1.33 -3.55 31.13
C PRO A 96 -0.12 -3.34 30.68
N VAL A 97 -0.92 -4.40 30.77
CA VAL A 97 -2.36 -4.33 30.52
C VAL A 97 -3.01 -3.49 31.63
N PRO A 98 -3.84 -2.47 31.30
CA PRO A 98 -4.56 -1.70 32.30
C PRO A 98 -5.39 -2.57 33.25
N SER A 99 -5.41 -2.22 34.54
CA SER A 99 -6.08 -3.05 35.56
C SER A 99 -7.60 -3.13 35.38
N ASP A 100 -8.23 -2.12 34.78
CA ASP A 100 -9.65 -2.12 34.43
C ASP A 100 -9.98 -3.07 33.27
N VAL A 101 -9.01 -3.38 32.41
CA VAL A 101 -9.11 -4.42 31.38
C VAL A 101 -8.78 -5.81 31.96
N ALA A 102 -7.72 -5.92 32.76
CA ALA A 102 -7.24 -7.22 33.26
C ALA A 102 -8.10 -7.80 34.40
N SER A 103 -8.53 -6.98 35.36
CA SER A 103 -9.22 -7.48 36.58
C SER A 103 -10.54 -8.20 36.29
N PRO A 104 -11.40 -7.74 35.36
CA PRO A 104 -12.65 -8.44 35.03
C PRO A 104 -12.45 -9.84 34.43
N LEU A 105 -11.29 -10.14 33.86
CA LEU A 105 -11.02 -11.45 33.25
C LEU A 105 -10.82 -12.55 34.30
N ASP A 106 -10.41 -12.21 35.53
CA ASP A 106 -10.14 -13.17 36.61
C ASP A 106 -9.26 -14.36 36.16
N ALA A 107 -8.25 -14.04 35.35
CA ALA A 107 -7.30 -15.00 34.77
C ALA A 107 -6.05 -15.13 35.65
N ALA A 108 -5.30 -16.23 35.48
CA ALA A 108 -4.05 -16.43 36.22
C ALA A 108 -2.97 -15.43 35.79
N ASP A 109 -2.95 -15.11 34.49
CA ASP A 109 -2.15 -14.03 33.91
C ASP A 109 -2.91 -13.43 32.71
N VAL A 110 -2.63 -12.16 32.41
CA VAL A 110 -3.21 -11.42 31.28
C VAL A 110 -2.09 -10.65 30.61
N TRP A 111 -1.94 -10.84 29.30
CA TRP A 111 -0.86 -10.24 28.54
C TRP A 111 -1.36 -9.65 27.23
N ALA A 112 -0.76 -8.53 26.84
CA ALA A 112 -0.98 -7.90 25.54
C ALA A 112 0.32 -7.91 24.75
N PRO A 113 0.74 -9.06 24.19
CA PRO A 113 1.99 -9.17 23.43
C PRO A 113 2.01 -8.27 22.18
N SER A 114 3.20 -7.83 21.76
CA SER A 114 3.41 -7.33 20.39
C SER A 114 3.34 -8.52 19.43
N VAL A 115 2.31 -8.54 18.58
CA VAL A 115 2.07 -9.62 17.61
C VAL A 115 2.01 -9.03 16.22
N VAL A 116 2.59 -9.74 15.26
CA VAL A 116 2.39 -9.48 13.84
C VAL A 116 1.76 -10.68 13.15
N LEU A 117 0.76 -10.41 12.31
CA LEU A 117 0.27 -11.33 11.29
C LEU A 117 1.28 -11.34 10.14
N ARG A 118 1.77 -12.52 9.79
CA ARG A 118 2.54 -12.79 8.59
C ARG A 118 1.67 -13.54 7.58
N TYR A 119 1.54 -13.04 6.36
CA TYR A 119 0.82 -13.76 5.31
C TYR A 119 1.36 -13.49 3.91
N ALA A 120 1.12 -14.41 2.98
CA ALA A 120 1.47 -14.27 1.58
C ALA A 120 0.37 -14.86 0.68
N ILE A 121 0.02 -14.13 -0.38
CA ILE A 121 -0.86 -14.62 -1.43
C ILE A 121 -0.02 -15.38 -2.45
N ASP A 122 -0.40 -16.64 -2.67
CA ASP A 122 0.28 -17.56 -3.56
C ASP A 122 0.38 -17.01 -4.99
N GLY A 123 1.53 -17.22 -5.62
CA GLY A 123 1.85 -16.72 -6.96
C GLY A 123 2.24 -15.24 -7.05
N ALA A 124 1.67 -14.36 -6.22
CA ALA A 124 1.91 -12.92 -6.30
C ALA A 124 2.97 -12.41 -5.30
N ASP A 125 2.92 -12.90 -4.06
CA ASP A 125 3.88 -12.54 -3.01
C ASP A 125 5.05 -13.55 -2.96
N GLU A 126 6.30 -13.10 -3.15
CA GLU A 126 7.49 -13.95 -2.94
C GLU A 126 7.89 -14.00 -1.46
N VAL A 127 7.67 -12.90 -0.76
CA VAL A 127 7.96 -12.76 0.67
C VAL A 127 6.68 -12.35 1.40
N PRO A 128 6.39 -12.98 2.55
CA PRO A 128 5.22 -12.62 3.33
C PRO A 128 5.25 -11.17 3.77
N THR A 129 4.08 -10.55 3.77
CA THR A 129 3.87 -9.24 4.39
C THR A 129 3.60 -9.40 5.88
N ARG A 130 3.92 -8.35 6.64
CA ARG A 130 3.78 -8.31 8.10
C ARG A 130 2.78 -7.21 8.48
N ARG A 131 1.82 -7.52 9.34
CA ARG A 131 0.75 -6.60 9.76
C ARG A 131 0.58 -6.62 11.27
N PRO A 132 0.49 -5.46 11.94
CA PRO A 132 0.35 -5.41 13.39
C PRO A 132 -0.98 -6.00 13.85
N VAL A 133 -0.97 -6.63 15.03
CA VAL A 133 -2.14 -7.16 15.72
C VAL A 133 -2.10 -6.67 17.17
N SER A 134 -3.12 -5.91 17.58
CA SER A 134 -3.41 -5.62 18.98
C SER A 134 -4.08 -6.83 19.60
N LEU A 135 -3.30 -7.69 20.26
CA LEU A 135 -3.80 -8.94 20.85
C LEU A 135 -3.90 -8.83 22.37
N LEU A 136 -5.00 -9.32 22.94
CA LEU A 136 -5.16 -9.58 24.38
C LEU A 136 -5.32 -11.08 24.60
N VAL A 137 -4.47 -11.66 25.44
CA VAL A 137 -4.51 -13.07 25.81
C VAL A 137 -4.63 -13.24 27.32
N ALA A 138 -5.25 -14.33 27.75
CA ALA A 138 -5.43 -14.68 29.16
C ALA A 138 -5.04 -16.14 29.40
N GLU A 139 -4.39 -16.41 30.53
CA GLU A 139 -4.05 -17.76 30.97
C GLU A 139 -5.13 -18.30 31.91
N ARG A 140 -5.71 -19.46 31.55
CA ARG A 140 -6.68 -20.17 32.39
C ARG A 140 -6.32 -21.64 32.48
N GLY A 141 -6.07 -22.11 33.71
CA GLY A 141 -5.80 -23.52 33.95
C GLY A 141 -4.53 -24.04 33.26
N GLY A 142 -3.52 -23.19 33.06
CA GLY A 142 -2.27 -23.55 32.37
C GLY A 142 -2.31 -23.41 30.85
N GLU A 143 -3.40 -22.88 30.29
CA GLU A 143 -3.57 -22.71 28.86
C GLU A 143 -3.85 -21.24 28.52
N TRP A 144 -3.11 -20.70 27.55
CA TRP A 144 -3.36 -19.39 26.98
C TRP A 144 -4.51 -19.44 25.98
N ARG A 145 -5.37 -18.42 26.02
CA ARG A 145 -6.47 -18.19 25.06
C ARG A 145 -6.55 -16.74 24.63
N ILE A 146 -7.12 -16.51 23.45
CA ILE A 146 -7.31 -15.17 22.88
C ILE A 146 -8.60 -14.57 23.43
N VAL A 147 -8.50 -13.41 24.05
CA VAL A 147 -9.64 -12.66 24.59
C VAL A 147 -10.18 -11.67 23.56
N SER A 148 -9.29 -10.97 22.86
CA SER A 148 -9.66 -9.92 21.91
C SER A 148 -8.50 -9.62 20.96
N ASP A 149 -8.83 -9.20 19.73
CA ASP A 149 -7.88 -8.57 18.81
C ASP A 149 -8.21 -7.07 18.56
N ALA A 150 -8.93 -6.44 19.47
CA ALA A 150 -9.26 -5.01 19.43
C ALA A 150 -8.17 -4.13 20.08
N ASP A 151 -8.23 -2.83 19.82
CA ASP A 151 -7.36 -1.84 20.45
C ASP A 151 -7.54 -1.83 21.97
N ILE A 152 -6.42 -1.83 22.70
CA ILE A 152 -6.42 -1.84 24.16
C ILE A 152 -6.10 -0.42 24.66
N PRO A 153 -6.94 0.20 25.52
CA PRO A 153 -6.67 1.52 26.06
C PRO A 153 -5.26 1.63 26.67
N GLY A 154 -4.52 2.69 26.32
CA GLY A 154 -3.16 2.90 26.83
C GLY A 154 -2.07 2.06 26.16
N ILE A 155 -2.42 1.23 25.18
CA ILE A 155 -1.47 0.51 24.33
C ILE A 155 -1.64 1.02 22.89
N ASP A 156 -0.59 1.66 22.36
CA ASP A 156 -0.59 2.24 21.01
C ASP A 156 -0.27 1.18 19.95
N ARG A 157 -1.19 0.23 19.78
CA ARG A 157 -1.15 -0.83 18.78
C ARG A 157 -2.53 -1.00 18.19
N HIS A 158 -2.59 -1.10 16.87
CA HIS A 158 -3.83 -1.27 16.12
C HIS A 158 -3.79 -2.57 15.33
N THR A 159 -4.89 -3.33 15.39
CA THR A 159 -5.00 -4.52 14.54
C THR A 159 -5.32 -4.13 13.11
N TRP A 160 -4.44 -4.50 12.20
CA TRP A 160 -4.71 -4.36 10.77
C TRP A 160 -5.83 -5.31 10.34
N ARG A 161 -6.72 -4.82 9.48
CA ARG A 161 -7.85 -5.58 8.90
C ARG A 161 -7.65 -5.75 7.40
N GLY A 162 -7.74 -6.98 6.92
CA GLY A 162 -7.69 -7.31 5.49
C GLY A 162 -9.07 -7.37 4.85
N PRO A 163 -9.19 -7.50 3.52
CA PRO A 163 -10.48 -7.54 2.83
C PRO A 163 -11.47 -8.58 3.39
N TRP A 164 -10.96 -9.74 3.82
CA TRP A 164 -11.73 -10.82 4.43
C TRP A 164 -12.32 -10.49 5.81
N ASP A 165 -11.85 -9.44 6.48
CA ASP A 165 -12.45 -8.94 7.73
C ASP A 165 -13.70 -8.08 7.46
N PHE A 166 -13.90 -7.60 6.23
CA PHE A 166 -15.02 -6.75 5.84
C PHE A 166 -16.17 -7.51 5.16
N GLY A 167 -15.99 -8.80 4.91
CA GLY A 167 -17.01 -9.67 4.36
C GLY A 167 -16.45 -10.74 3.41
N PRO A 168 -17.34 -11.52 2.78
CA PRO A 168 -16.93 -12.55 1.81
C PRO A 168 -16.14 -11.93 0.67
N VAL A 169 -15.02 -12.56 0.31
CA VAL A 169 -14.20 -12.16 -0.84
C VAL A 169 -14.18 -13.25 -1.91
N THR A 170 -13.92 -12.82 -3.13
CA THR A 170 -13.63 -13.68 -4.27
C THR A 170 -12.24 -13.35 -4.78
N THR A 171 -11.53 -14.37 -5.27
CA THR A 171 -10.21 -14.20 -5.85
C THR A 171 -10.18 -14.65 -7.30
N THR A 172 -9.57 -13.84 -8.14
CA THR A 172 -9.37 -14.10 -9.56
C THR A 172 -7.86 -14.14 -9.82
N PRO A 173 -7.26 -15.34 -9.96
CA PRO A 173 -5.87 -15.46 -10.40
C PRO A 173 -5.76 -15.06 -11.88
N VAL A 174 -4.73 -14.29 -12.21
CA VAL A 174 -4.48 -13.75 -13.54
C VAL A 174 -3.05 -14.07 -13.96
N SER A 175 -2.89 -14.72 -15.11
CA SER A 175 -1.56 -14.99 -15.67
C SER A 175 -0.94 -13.71 -16.23
N SER A 176 0.25 -13.34 -15.76
CA SER A 176 1.05 -12.23 -16.25
C SER A 176 2.46 -12.69 -16.62
N ALA A 177 3.27 -11.81 -17.21
CA ALA A 177 4.65 -12.12 -17.59
C ALA A 177 5.54 -12.56 -16.40
N GLY A 178 5.16 -12.18 -15.17
CA GLY A 178 5.86 -12.54 -13.93
C GLY A 178 5.37 -13.82 -13.26
N GLY A 179 4.25 -14.41 -13.71
CA GLY A 179 3.60 -15.54 -13.05
C GLY A 179 2.11 -15.29 -12.82
N THR A 180 1.67 -15.37 -11.57
CA THR A 180 0.25 -15.20 -11.22
C THR A 180 0.06 -13.95 -10.39
N SER A 181 -0.63 -12.96 -10.96
CA SER A 181 -1.23 -11.87 -10.20
C SER A 181 -2.58 -12.31 -9.63
N VAL A 182 -3.08 -11.63 -8.60
CA VAL A 182 -4.37 -11.96 -7.96
C VAL A 182 -5.20 -10.70 -7.77
N VAL A 183 -6.45 -10.73 -8.23
CA VAL A 183 -7.46 -9.72 -7.89
C VAL A 183 -8.35 -10.29 -6.78
N VAL A 184 -8.44 -9.58 -5.65
CA VAL A 184 -9.31 -9.90 -4.51
C VAL A 184 -10.40 -8.84 -4.44
N ALA A 185 -11.65 -9.26 -4.44
CA ALA A 185 -12.79 -8.34 -4.44
C ALA A 185 -14.00 -8.94 -3.73
N HIS A 186 -14.85 -8.08 -3.19
CA HIS A 186 -16.16 -8.49 -2.73
C HIS A 186 -17.11 -8.80 -3.91
N PRO A 187 -18.08 -9.73 -3.76
CA PRO A 187 -19.00 -10.12 -4.85
C PRO A 187 -19.68 -8.94 -5.56
N GLU A 188 -20.06 -7.90 -4.83
CA GLU A 188 -20.67 -6.67 -5.34
C GLU A 188 -19.75 -5.86 -6.27
N GLN A 189 -18.43 -6.03 -6.14
CA GLN A 189 -17.42 -5.36 -6.98
C GLN A 189 -16.97 -6.21 -8.18
N SER A 190 -17.64 -7.33 -8.44
CA SER A 190 -17.27 -8.31 -9.48
C SER A 190 -17.09 -7.72 -10.88
N ALA A 191 -17.87 -6.69 -11.25
CA ALA A 191 -17.74 -6.03 -12.55
C ALA A 191 -16.39 -5.31 -12.71
N LEU A 192 -15.98 -4.53 -11.70
CA LEU A 192 -14.67 -3.87 -11.72
C LEU A 192 -13.53 -4.88 -11.57
N ALA A 193 -13.70 -5.89 -10.71
CA ALA A 193 -12.72 -6.95 -10.54
C ALA A 193 -12.44 -7.71 -11.86
N GLY A 194 -13.50 -8.00 -12.64
CA GLY A 194 -13.37 -8.60 -13.97
C GLY A 194 -12.63 -7.69 -14.94
N ALA A 195 -13.00 -6.41 -15.02
CA ALA A 195 -12.33 -5.44 -15.90
C ALA A 195 -10.84 -5.26 -15.55
N LEU A 196 -10.50 -5.28 -14.26
CA LEU A 196 -9.12 -5.22 -13.78
C LEU A 196 -8.37 -6.51 -14.13
N ALA A 197 -8.97 -7.67 -13.90
CA ALA A 197 -8.37 -8.96 -14.24
C ALA A 197 -8.06 -9.08 -15.74
N ASP A 198 -8.95 -8.59 -16.60
CA ASP A 198 -8.78 -8.60 -18.05
C ASP A 198 -7.66 -7.65 -18.53
N GLU A 199 -7.53 -6.47 -17.94
CA GLU A 199 -6.50 -5.48 -18.32
C GLU A 199 -5.11 -5.81 -17.72
N LEU A 200 -5.06 -6.49 -16.59
CA LEU A 200 -3.82 -6.67 -15.81
C LEU A 200 -2.63 -7.25 -16.59
N PRO A 201 -2.78 -8.28 -17.47
CA PRO A 201 -1.67 -8.77 -18.26
C PRO A 201 -1.09 -7.70 -19.20
N ALA A 202 -1.97 -6.95 -19.89
CA ALA A 202 -1.56 -5.89 -20.81
C ALA A 202 -0.93 -4.71 -20.06
N ALA A 203 -1.42 -4.40 -18.85
CA ALA A 203 -0.85 -3.38 -17.99
C ALA A 203 0.54 -3.76 -17.49
N VAL A 204 0.75 -5.01 -17.04
CA VAL A 204 2.08 -5.53 -16.66
C VAL A 204 3.05 -5.42 -17.84
N ASP A 205 2.64 -5.83 -19.04
CA ASP A 205 3.49 -5.74 -20.23
C ASP A 205 3.82 -4.29 -20.60
N ALA A 206 2.85 -3.38 -20.49
CA ALA A 206 3.05 -1.96 -20.77
C ALA A 206 4.03 -1.32 -19.78
N VAL A 207 3.85 -1.56 -18.48
CA VAL A 207 4.77 -1.06 -17.44
C VAL A 207 6.14 -1.69 -17.59
N THR A 208 6.25 -2.97 -17.91
CA THR A 208 7.54 -3.64 -18.15
C THR A 208 8.29 -3.05 -19.34
N ARG A 209 7.60 -2.75 -20.45
CA ARG A 209 8.23 -2.09 -21.60
C ARG A 209 8.74 -0.70 -21.27
N PHE A 210 8.03 0.02 -20.40
CA PHE A 210 8.44 1.34 -19.97
C PHE A 210 9.51 1.27 -18.88
N TRP A 211 9.25 0.72 -17.70
CA TRP A 211 10.17 0.68 -16.57
C TRP A 211 11.38 -0.25 -16.77
N GLY A 212 11.15 -1.44 -17.32
CA GLY A 212 12.13 -2.54 -17.37
C GLY A 212 11.61 -3.80 -16.68
N ASP A 213 12.43 -4.85 -16.67
CA ASP A 213 12.09 -6.18 -16.17
C ASP A 213 12.62 -6.49 -14.76
N GLY A 214 13.26 -5.52 -14.10
CA GLY A 214 13.85 -5.65 -12.76
C GLY A 214 12.86 -5.74 -11.60
N TRP A 215 11.56 -5.84 -11.87
CA TRP A 215 10.48 -6.01 -10.89
C TRP A 215 9.74 -7.33 -11.14
N ARG A 216 8.88 -7.73 -10.20
CA ARG A 216 8.25 -9.06 -10.24
C ARG A 216 7.32 -9.31 -11.40
N ARG A 217 6.70 -8.27 -11.96
CA ARG A 217 5.68 -8.38 -13.02
C ARG A 217 4.46 -9.20 -12.59
N THR A 218 4.22 -9.26 -11.28
CA THR A 218 3.00 -9.75 -10.63
C THR A 218 2.48 -8.66 -9.70
N ALA A 219 1.18 -8.70 -9.39
CA ALA A 219 0.55 -7.77 -8.47
C ALA A 219 -0.59 -8.44 -7.71
N VAL A 220 -0.85 -7.93 -6.51
CA VAL A 220 -2.09 -8.18 -5.78
C VAL A 220 -2.94 -6.92 -5.87
N VAL A 221 -4.17 -7.07 -6.35
CA VAL A 221 -5.14 -5.98 -6.49
C VAL A 221 -6.30 -6.22 -5.53
N PHE A 222 -6.59 -5.28 -4.65
CA PHE A 222 -7.76 -5.29 -3.78
C PHE A 222 -8.83 -4.35 -4.33
N VAL A 223 -10.09 -4.80 -4.38
CA VAL A 223 -11.23 -3.95 -4.75
C VAL A 223 -12.19 -3.88 -3.58
N THR A 224 -12.16 -2.75 -2.89
CA THR A 224 -12.86 -2.55 -1.63
C THR A 224 -14.36 -2.31 -1.83
N ALA A 225 -15.18 -2.73 -0.88
CA ALA A 225 -16.62 -2.52 -0.84
C ALA A 225 -17.02 -1.27 -0.03
N SER A 226 -16.15 -0.78 0.86
CA SER A 226 -16.45 0.36 1.73
C SER A 226 -15.27 1.32 1.91
N SER A 227 -15.57 2.56 2.32
CA SER A 227 -14.53 3.55 2.64
C SER A 227 -13.73 3.17 3.88
N GLU A 228 -14.34 2.41 4.80
CA GLU A 228 -13.68 1.89 6.01
C GLU A 228 -12.64 0.83 5.64
N GLU A 229 -13.00 -0.13 4.79
CA GLU A 229 -12.07 -1.11 4.26
C GLU A 229 -10.93 -0.44 3.48
N PHE A 230 -11.26 0.53 2.62
CA PHE A 230 -10.25 1.30 1.91
C PHE A 230 -9.27 1.94 2.89
N ALA A 231 -9.76 2.59 3.95
CA ALA A 231 -8.92 3.17 5.00
C ALA A 231 -8.07 2.15 5.76
N ALA A 232 -8.61 0.97 6.05
CA ALA A 232 -7.85 -0.10 6.70
C ALA A 232 -6.72 -0.64 5.81
N ALA A 233 -6.94 -0.69 4.49
CA ALA A 233 -5.96 -1.16 3.52
C ALA A 233 -4.85 -0.13 3.24
N VAL A 234 -5.18 1.18 3.17
CA VAL A 234 -4.23 2.23 2.76
C VAL A 234 -3.71 3.13 3.88
N GLY A 235 -4.27 3.01 5.08
CA GLY A 235 -4.01 3.90 6.20
C GLY A 235 -4.92 5.15 6.19
N THR A 236 -5.25 5.64 7.38
CA THR A 236 -6.22 6.72 7.60
C THR A 236 -5.81 8.07 6.99
N SER A 237 -4.51 8.32 6.84
CA SER A 237 -3.97 9.54 6.21
C SER A 237 -4.19 9.59 4.69
N ALA A 238 -4.37 8.44 4.04
CA ALA A 238 -4.64 8.31 2.60
C ALA A 238 -6.15 8.19 2.28
N ALA A 239 -6.96 7.64 3.19
CA ALA A 239 -8.39 7.37 2.96
C ALA A 239 -9.31 8.60 2.89
N GLY A 240 -8.87 9.78 3.37
CA GLY A 240 -9.65 11.01 3.31
C GLY A 240 -9.72 11.66 1.92
N ARG A 241 -9.16 11.03 0.89
CA ARG A 241 -8.99 11.59 -0.45
C ARG A 241 -9.93 10.86 -1.43
N ASP A 242 -10.61 11.61 -2.29
CA ASP A 242 -11.50 11.05 -3.34
C ASP A 242 -10.68 10.40 -4.47
N VAL A 243 -10.04 9.28 -4.13
CA VAL A 243 -9.06 8.60 -4.95
C VAL A 243 -9.67 7.34 -5.57
N ALA A 244 -9.25 7.01 -6.79
CA ALA A 244 -9.74 5.81 -7.48
C ALA A 244 -8.98 4.55 -7.00
N ALA A 245 -7.66 4.65 -6.87
CA ALA A 245 -6.81 3.58 -6.38
C ALA A 245 -5.54 4.12 -5.71
N VAL A 246 -4.90 3.30 -4.87
CA VAL A 246 -3.61 3.61 -4.22
C VAL A 246 -2.74 2.37 -4.19
N SER A 247 -1.46 2.52 -4.49
CA SER A 247 -0.44 1.50 -4.26
C SER A 247 0.17 1.63 -2.88
N VAL A 248 0.21 0.52 -2.15
CA VAL A 248 0.83 0.43 -0.81
C VAL A 248 1.90 -0.65 -0.81
N SER A 249 2.84 -0.56 0.12
CA SER A 249 3.84 -1.59 0.39
C SER A 249 4.14 -1.65 1.88
N ASP A 250 4.85 -2.69 2.30
CA ASP A 250 5.54 -2.66 3.59
C ASP A 250 6.66 -1.62 3.56
N THR A 251 7.20 -1.27 4.73
CA THR A 251 8.34 -0.38 4.85
C THR A 251 9.51 -0.90 4.01
N VAL A 252 10.03 -0.04 3.15
CA VAL A 252 11.18 -0.37 2.29
C VAL A 252 12.47 -0.15 3.08
N SER A 253 13.32 -1.16 3.09
CA SER A 253 14.67 -1.06 3.63
C SER A 253 15.69 -1.56 2.59
N ALA A 254 16.86 -0.94 2.56
CA ALA A 254 17.90 -1.24 1.56
C ALA A 254 18.45 -2.67 1.66
N ASP A 255 18.26 -3.34 2.80
CA ASP A 255 18.74 -4.69 3.10
C ASP A 255 17.71 -5.79 2.80
N ARG A 256 16.47 -5.44 2.40
CA ARG A 256 15.37 -6.42 2.23
C ARG A 256 14.60 -6.20 0.93
N PRO A 257 14.08 -7.28 0.31
CA PRO A 257 13.14 -7.14 -0.80
C PRO A 257 11.89 -6.38 -0.38
N VAL A 258 11.31 -5.60 -1.30
CA VAL A 258 10.00 -4.98 -1.08
C VAL A 258 8.94 -6.07 -0.92
N SER A 259 8.15 -5.98 0.16
CA SER A 259 7.06 -6.91 0.50
C SER A 259 5.71 -6.19 0.60
N GLY A 260 4.63 -6.98 0.64
CA GLY A 260 3.28 -6.49 0.92
C GLY A 260 2.71 -5.48 -0.05
N GLN A 261 3.20 -5.48 -1.30
CA GLN A 261 2.72 -4.54 -2.31
C GLN A 261 1.27 -4.86 -2.70
N ARG A 262 0.36 -3.88 -2.56
CA ARG A 262 -1.05 -3.99 -2.98
C ARG A 262 -1.43 -2.78 -3.81
N ILE A 263 -2.24 -3.01 -4.84
CA ILE A 263 -2.99 -1.96 -5.52
C ILE A 263 -4.41 -2.01 -4.96
N VAL A 264 -4.86 -0.96 -4.28
CA VAL A 264 -6.15 -0.93 -3.60
C VAL A 264 -7.07 0.03 -4.34
N PHE A 265 -8.16 -0.47 -4.91
CA PHE A 265 -9.22 0.34 -5.51
C PHE A 265 -10.28 0.70 -4.48
N GLY A 266 -10.68 1.97 -4.47
CA GLY A 266 -11.74 2.49 -3.60
C GLY A 266 -13.14 2.02 -4.01
N PRO A 267 -14.12 2.08 -3.09
CA PRO A 267 -15.44 1.48 -3.31
C PRO A 267 -16.23 2.13 -4.45
N ALA A 268 -16.03 3.44 -4.66
CA ALA A 268 -16.68 4.19 -5.73
C ALA A 268 -15.94 4.10 -7.08
N ALA A 269 -14.87 3.30 -7.19
CA ALA A 269 -14.12 3.17 -8.44
C ALA A 269 -14.96 2.52 -9.55
N SER A 270 -15.82 1.56 -9.20
CA SER A 270 -16.66 0.83 -10.16
C SER A 270 -17.68 1.72 -10.89
N GLU A 271 -18.15 2.78 -10.23
CA GLU A 271 -19.09 3.75 -10.83
C GLU A 271 -18.37 4.82 -11.66
N ARG A 272 -17.11 5.13 -11.34
CA ARG A 272 -16.37 6.25 -11.90
C ARG A 272 -15.45 5.88 -13.06
N LEU A 273 -14.96 4.63 -13.08
CA LEU A 273 -13.97 4.21 -14.06
C LEU A 273 -14.61 3.69 -15.34
N THR A 274 -14.21 4.30 -16.45
CA THR A 274 -14.38 3.78 -17.81
C THR A 274 -13.25 2.82 -18.15
N GLU A 275 -13.36 2.04 -19.23
CA GLU A 275 -12.28 1.17 -19.74
C GLU A 275 -10.94 1.92 -19.88
N PHE A 276 -10.99 3.12 -20.47
CA PHE A 276 -9.81 3.98 -20.63
C PHE A 276 -9.15 4.31 -19.29
N THR A 277 -9.96 4.71 -18.30
CA THR A 277 -9.44 5.12 -16.98
C THR A 277 -9.07 3.93 -16.11
N THR A 278 -9.72 2.78 -16.24
CA THR A 278 -9.31 1.52 -15.59
C THR A 278 -7.92 1.14 -16.06
N ARG A 279 -7.67 1.15 -17.37
CA ARG A 279 -6.35 0.94 -17.96
C ARG A 279 -5.32 1.93 -17.43
N SER A 280 -5.61 3.23 -17.50
CA SER A 280 -4.61 4.24 -17.15
C SER A 280 -4.28 4.22 -15.65
N VAL A 281 -5.29 4.07 -14.79
CA VAL A 281 -5.09 3.97 -13.33
C VAL A 281 -4.34 2.68 -12.99
N LEU A 282 -4.72 1.53 -13.55
CA LEU A 282 -4.01 0.28 -13.25
C LEU A 282 -2.53 0.34 -13.63
N ARG A 283 -2.20 0.94 -14.78
CA ARG A 283 -0.81 1.15 -15.21
C ARG A 283 -0.06 2.16 -14.34
N HIS A 284 -0.72 3.24 -13.92
CA HIS A 284 -0.18 4.19 -12.96
C HIS A 284 0.21 3.45 -11.68
N GLU A 285 -0.73 2.73 -11.06
CA GLU A 285 -0.48 2.01 -9.81
C GLU A 285 0.59 0.91 -9.95
N LEU A 286 0.55 0.15 -11.04
CA LEU A 286 1.61 -0.82 -11.33
C LEU A 286 2.99 -0.18 -11.52
N THR A 287 3.06 1.09 -11.94
CA THR A 287 4.34 1.79 -12.05
C THR A 287 4.93 2.06 -10.68
N HIS A 288 4.11 2.41 -9.68
CA HIS A 288 4.56 2.50 -8.29
C HIS A 288 5.04 1.15 -7.77
N VAL A 289 4.32 0.06 -8.05
CA VAL A 289 4.75 -1.31 -7.69
C VAL A 289 6.09 -1.69 -8.34
N ALA A 290 6.26 -1.34 -9.61
CA ALA A 290 7.47 -1.65 -10.37
C ALA A 290 8.68 -0.84 -9.87
N ALA A 291 8.46 0.42 -9.51
CA ALA A 291 9.49 1.35 -9.10
C ALA A 291 9.82 1.31 -7.60
N ARG A 292 8.99 0.66 -6.76
CA ARG A 292 9.05 0.79 -5.30
C ARG A 292 10.43 0.52 -4.68
N SER A 293 11.21 -0.42 -5.23
CA SER A 293 12.56 -0.71 -4.73
C SER A 293 13.57 0.42 -4.94
N THR A 294 13.29 1.34 -5.86
CA THR A 294 14.13 2.51 -6.17
C THR A 294 13.62 3.77 -5.48
N THR A 295 12.38 3.75 -5.00
CA THR A 295 11.68 4.95 -4.51
C THR A 295 11.78 5.07 -2.99
N VAL A 296 12.46 6.12 -2.54
CA VAL A 296 12.55 6.53 -1.14
C VAL A 296 11.51 7.61 -0.84
N ASP A 297 10.83 7.47 0.30
CA ASP A 297 9.78 8.38 0.73
C ASP A 297 10.31 9.82 0.89
N GLY A 298 9.44 10.79 0.61
CA GLY A 298 9.79 12.22 0.60
C GLY A 298 10.50 12.70 -0.67
N SER A 299 10.68 11.85 -1.69
CA SER A 299 11.13 12.29 -3.02
C SER A 299 10.12 13.23 -3.69
N PRO A 300 10.54 14.12 -4.62
CA PRO A 300 9.66 15.12 -5.22
C PRO A 300 8.42 14.51 -5.89
N MET A 301 7.23 14.93 -5.44
CA MET A 301 5.96 14.36 -5.88
C MET A 301 5.71 14.55 -7.38
N TRP A 302 6.14 15.69 -7.94
CA TRP A 302 6.00 15.94 -9.38
C TRP A 302 6.73 14.92 -10.26
N MET A 303 7.82 14.33 -9.76
CA MET A 303 8.51 13.25 -10.47
C MET A 303 7.83 11.91 -10.24
N LEU A 304 7.49 11.58 -8.99
CA LEU A 304 6.87 10.30 -8.67
C LEU A 304 5.53 10.11 -9.38
N GLU A 305 4.64 11.10 -9.24
CA GLU A 305 3.30 11.04 -9.80
C GLU A 305 3.29 11.31 -11.31
N GLY A 306 4.12 12.25 -11.78
CA GLY A 306 4.23 12.57 -13.20
C GLY A 306 4.73 11.38 -14.03
N PHE A 307 5.69 10.62 -13.49
CA PHE A 307 6.23 9.43 -14.14
C PHE A 307 5.21 8.29 -14.20
N ALA A 308 4.46 8.08 -13.11
CA ALA A 308 3.38 7.10 -13.05
C ALA A 308 2.22 7.47 -14.00
N ASP A 309 1.81 8.74 -14.05
CA ASP A 309 0.80 9.22 -15.01
C ASP A 309 1.28 9.10 -16.47
N TYR A 310 2.55 9.39 -16.73
CA TYR A 310 3.13 9.20 -18.07
C TYR A 310 3.01 7.74 -18.49
N SER A 311 3.42 6.80 -17.64
CA SER A 311 3.26 5.36 -17.85
C SER A 311 1.80 4.96 -18.07
N GLY A 312 0.89 5.52 -17.26
CA GLY A 312 -0.55 5.29 -17.35
C GLY A 312 -1.17 5.68 -18.70
N TYR A 313 -0.78 6.85 -19.22
CA TYR A 313 -1.29 7.39 -20.49
C TYR A 313 -0.45 7.02 -21.72
N ARG A 314 0.69 6.37 -21.53
CA ARG A 314 1.56 5.91 -22.61
C ARG A 314 0.77 5.07 -23.62
N ASP A 315 1.00 5.33 -24.91
CA ASP A 315 0.33 4.70 -26.04
C ASP A 315 -1.22 4.80 -26.02
N SER A 316 -1.78 5.83 -25.39
CA SER A 316 -3.25 6.03 -25.33
C SER A 316 -3.83 6.81 -26.51
N ALA A 317 -2.98 7.54 -27.25
CA ALA A 317 -3.38 8.48 -28.31
C ALA A 317 -4.39 9.56 -27.88
N ALA A 318 -4.62 9.74 -26.56
CA ALA A 318 -5.49 10.79 -26.06
C ALA A 318 -4.83 12.16 -26.25
N PRO A 319 -5.58 13.18 -26.71
CA PRO A 319 -5.02 14.51 -26.94
C PRO A 319 -4.70 15.21 -25.60
N PHE A 320 -3.74 16.14 -25.65
CA PHE A 320 -3.21 16.82 -24.47
C PHE A 320 -4.30 17.52 -23.65
N ASP A 321 -5.22 18.23 -24.29
CA ASP A 321 -6.33 18.95 -23.64
C ASP A 321 -7.34 18.03 -22.95
N ARG A 322 -7.43 16.77 -23.37
CA ARG A 322 -8.25 15.75 -22.70
C ARG A 322 -7.57 15.18 -21.46
N LEU A 323 -6.24 15.06 -21.49
CA LEU A 323 -5.44 14.54 -20.37
C LEU A 323 -5.10 15.62 -19.33
N ALA A 324 -4.93 16.87 -19.77
CA ALA A 324 -4.61 18.02 -18.93
C ALA A 324 -5.58 19.21 -19.15
N PRO A 325 -6.89 19.03 -18.98
CA PRO A 325 -7.90 20.06 -19.24
C PRO A 325 -7.81 21.27 -18.30
N THR A 326 -7.34 21.08 -17.06
CA THR A 326 -7.17 22.15 -16.08
C THR A 326 -5.96 23.01 -16.41
N LEU A 327 -4.83 22.38 -16.71
CA LEU A 327 -3.60 23.03 -17.16
C LEU A 327 -3.85 23.81 -18.45
N SER A 328 -4.54 23.23 -19.43
CA SER A 328 -4.90 23.93 -20.68
C SER A 328 -5.72 25.20 -20.42
N ARG A 329 -6.70 25.15 -19.51
CA ARG A 329 -7.49 26.33 -19.11
C ARG A 329 -6.65 27.38 -18.39
N VAL A 330 -5.76 26.97 -17.49
CA VAL A 330 -4.85 27.89 -16.78
C VAL A 330 -3.91 28.58 -17.76
N VAL A 331 -3.35 27.82 -18.70
CA VAL A 331 -2.46 28.35 -19.74
C VAL A 331 -3.17 29.34 -20.65
N ALA A 332 -4.40 29.05 -21.05
CA ALA A 332 -5.21 29.95 -21.87
C ALA A 332 -5.54 31.28 -21.14
N ALA A 333 -5.70 31.24 -19.82
CA ALA A 333 -6.08 32.41 -19.02
C ALA A 333 -4.88 33.24 -18.52
N GLY A 334 -3.76 32.58 -18.18
CA GLY A 334 -2.66 33.17 -17.42
C GLY A 334 -1.26 33.00 -18.04
N GLY A 335 -1.13 32.25 -19.13
CA GLY A 335 0.15 31.95 -19.75
C GLY A 335 0.81 30.65 -19.24
N PRO A 336 1.99 30.29 -19.76
CA PRO A 336 2.65 29.02 -19.45
C PRO A 336 3.04 28.88 -17.97
N PRO A 337 3.17 27.64 -17.46
CA PRO A 337 3.80 27.40 -16.17
C PRO A 337 5.22 27.97 -16.10
N THR A 338 5.58 28.51 -14.93
CA THR A 338 6.91 29.08 -14.67
C THR A 338 7.60 28.48 -13.44
N VAL A 339 6.98 27.47 -12.83
CA VAL A 339 7.51 26.71 -11.68
C VAL A 339 7.03 25.27 -11.77
N LEU A 340 7.82 24.33 -11.22
CA LEU A 340 7.35 22.95 -11.03
C LEU A 340 6.31 22.90 -9.91
N PRO A 341 5.39 21.92 -9.92
CA PRO A 341 4.45 21.70 -8.81
C PRO A 341 5.20 21.42 -7.51
N ALA A 342 4.76 22.03 -6.41
CA ALA A 342 5.28 21.75 -5.08
C ALA A 342 4.57 20.54 -4.46
N ASP A 343 5.23 19.83 -3.54
CA ASP A 343 4.68 18.63 -2.91
C ASP A 343 3.33 18.90 -2.20
N GLU A 344 3.18 20.06 -1.58
CA GLU A 344 1.93 20.47 -0.91
C GLU A 344 0.75 20.64 -1.88
N ASP A 345 1.01 20.89 -3.17
CA ASP A 345 -0.04 21.07 -4.17
C ASP A 345 -0.83 19.77 -4.38
N PHE A 346 -0.16 18.62 -4.30
CA PHE A 346 -0.77 17.29 -4.50
C PHE A 346 -1.78 16.96 -3.40
N THR A 347 -1.53 17.42 -2.17
CA THR A 347 -2.40 17.19 -1.00
C THR A 347 -3.44 18.29 -0.77
N ALA A 348 -3.39 19.38 -1.52
CA ALA A 348 -4.26 20.55 -1.30
C ALA A 348 -5.75 20.31 -1.64
N GLY A 349 -6.06 19.21 -2.35
CA GLY A 349 -7.41 18.90 -2.80
C GLY A 349 -7.93 19.81 -3.92
N GLY A 350 -9.08 19.42 -4.49
CA GLY A 350 -9.77 20.18 -5.55
C GLY A 350 -8.89 20.50 -6.77
N THR A 351 -9.16 21.65 -7.40
CA THR A 351 -8.47 22.09 -8.63
C THR A 351 -6.96 22.25 -8.47
N ARG A 352 -6.46 22.60 -7.27
CA ARG A 352 -5.03 22.77 -7.02
C ARG A 352 -4.28 21.43 -7.15
N SER A 353 -4.82 20.38 -6.53
CA SER A 353 -4.29 19.01 -6.67
C SER A 353 -4.40 18.52 -8.11
N THR A 354 -5.55 18.70 -8.77
CA THR A 354 -5.71 18.35 -10.19
C THR A 354 -4.68 19.02 -11.08
N LEU A 355 -4.44 20.33 -10.90
CA LEU A 355 -3.44 21.06 -11.67
C LEU A 355 -2.01 20.55 -11.42
N ALA A 356 -1.69 20.14 -10.19
CA ALA A 356 -0.39 19.57 -9.85
C ALA A 356 -0.12 18.27 -10.61
N TYR A 357 -1.07 17.33 -10.59
CA TYR A 357 -0.99 16.08 -11.35
C TYR A 357 -0.88 16.32 -12.87
N GLU A 358 -1.77 17.13 -13.44
CA GLU A 358 -1.73 17.46 -14.87
C GLU A 358 -0.41 18.13 -15.27
N SER A 359 0.14 18.99 -14.42
CA SER A 359 1.44 19.64 -14.64
C SER A 359 2.58 18.63 -14.55
N ALA A 360 2.62 17.79 -13.52
CA ALA A 360 3.63 16.74 -13.31
C ALA A 360 3.68 15.74 -14.47
N TRP A 361 2.51 15.27 -14.92
CA TRP A 361 2.37 14.45 -16.12
C TRP A 361 2.98 15.16 -17.34
N SER A 362 2.63 16.43 -17.55
CA SER A 362 3.13 17.19 -18.69
C SER A 362 4.66 17.39 -18.68
N VAL A 363 5.27 17.47 -17.49
CA VAL A 363 6.74 17.49 -17.34
C VAL A 363 7.33 16.18 -17.85
N SER A 364 6.76 15.04 -17.47
CA SER A 364 7.22 13.72 -17.90
C SER A 364 7.05 13.51 -19.40
N VAL A 365 5.93 13.96 -19.99
CA VAL A 365 5.74 13.96 -21.45
C VAL A 365 6.79 14.82 -22.14
N PHE A 366 7.02 16.04 -21.66
CA PHE A 366 8.04 16.92 -22.24
C PHE A 366 9.43 16.27 -22.20
N VAL A 367 9.81 15.65 -21.08
CA VAL A 367 11.10 14.96 -20.96
C VAL A 367 11.18 13.80 -21.96
N ALA A 368 10.16 12.96 -22.04
CA ALA A 368 10.13 11.84 -22.96
C ALA A 368 10.18 12.26 -24.43
N GLU A 369 9.46 13.31 -24.83
CA GLU A 369 9.50 13.82 -26.21
C GLU A 369 10.83 14.48 -26.56
N ARG A 370 11.43 15.22 -25.61
CA ARG A 370 12.62 16.05 -25.87
C ARG A 370 13.93 15.27 -25.73
N PHE A 371 14.00 14.39 -24.73
CA PHE A 371 15.22 13.69 -24.31
C PHE A 371 15.10 12.17 -24.43
N GLY A 372 13.90 11.62 -24.64
CA GLY A 372 13.64 10.19 -24.75
C GLY A 372 13.21 9.55 -23.42
N GLU A 373 12.57 8.38 -23.51
CA GLU A 373 12.11 7.62 -22.34
C GLU A 373 13.28 7.16 -21.45
N ASP A 374 14.44 6.84 -22.03
CA ASP A 374 15.65 6.48 -21.27
C ASP A 374 16.08 7.61 -20.33
N ALA A 375 16.04 8.85 -20.80
CA ALA A 375 16.36 10.02 -19.99
C ALA A 375 15.30 10.26 -18.91
N LEU A 376 14.01 10.02 -19.21
CA LEU A 376 12.95 10.09 -18.21
C LEU A 376 13.13 9.07 -17.09
N ARG A 377 13.52 7.82 -17.41
CA ARG A 377 13.83 6.79 -16.41
C ARG A 377 15.04 7.16 -15.57
N SER A 378 16.13 7.59 -16.20
CA SER A 378 17.31 8.05 -15.48
C SER A 378 16.98 9.22 -14.57
N LEU A 379 16.12 10.15 -15.01
CA LEU A 379 15.68 11.28 -14.20
C LEU A 379 14.89 10.80 -12.97
N TYR A 380 13.97 9.85 -13.15
CA TYR A 380 13.24 9.23 -12.05
C TYR A 380 14.19 8.61 -11.03
N GLU A 381 15.11 7.74 -11.45
CA GLU A 381 16.06 7.05 -10.56
C GLU A 381 16.93 8.03 -9.73
N HIS A 382 17.32 9.17 -10.32
CA HIS A 382 18.14 10.18 -9.63
C HIS A 382 17.33 11.11 -8.74
N MET A 383 16.02 11.27 -8.98
CA MET A 383 15.12 12.06 -8.15
C MET A 383 14.49 11.26 -7.01
N ALA A 384 14.19 9.98 -7.24
CA ALA A 384 13.42 9.10 -6.36
C ALA A 384 14.22 8.54 -5.15
N ASN A 385 15.36 9.15 -4.79
CA ASN A 385 16.22 8.69 -3.69
C ASN A 385 16.11 9.55 -2.41
N GLY A 386 14.95 10.19 -2.20
CA GLY A 386 14.58 10.91 -0.98
C GLY A 386 14.36 12.40 -1.22
N PRO A 387 14.19 13.21 -0.16
CA PRO A 387 13.97 14.65 -0.27
C PRO A 387 15.00 15.37 -1.15
N LYS A 388 14.55 16.41 -1.86
CA LYS A 388 15.40 17.25 -2.72
C LYS A 388 15.18 18.73 -2.40
N THR A 389 16.28 19.47 -2.28
CA THR A 389 16.22 20.93 -2.34
C THR A 389 16.13 21.41 -3.80
N GLU A 390 15.81 22.68 -4.03
CA GLU A 390 15.85 23.27 -5.39
C GLU A 390 17.23 23.11 -6.04
N SER A 391 18.31 23.23 -5.27
CA SER A 391 19.68 23.03 -5.77
C SER A 391 19.95 21.56 -6.12
N ASP A 392 19.35 20.60 -5.42
CA ASP A 392 19.47 19.19 -5.78
C ASP A 392 18.72 18.89 -7.07
N VAL A 393 17.53 19.47 -7.24
CA VAL A 393 16.75 19.34 -8.47
C VAL A 393 17.52 19.91 -9.67
N ASP A 394 18.06 21.12 -9.55
CA ASP A 394 18.87 21.76 -10.59
C ASP A 394 20.10 20.92 -10.99
N ARG A 395 20.81 20.38 -9.98
CA ARG A 395 21.95 19.49 -10.21
C ARG A 395 21.53 18.22 -10.95
N VAL A 396 20.46 17.54 -10.53
CA VAL A 396 19.99 16.32 -11.21
C VAL A 396 19.55 16.61 -12.64
N LEU A 397 18.82 17.70 -12.88
CA LEU A 397 18.44 18.11 -14.24
C LEU A 397 19.66 18.39 -15.11
N THR A 398 20.69 19.02 -14.56
CA THR A 398 21.95 19.29 -15.26
C THR A 398 22.69 17.98 -15.58
N ASP A 399 22.82 17.09 -14.60
CA ASP A 399 23.57 15.84 -14.74
C ASP A 399 22.89 14.87 -15.73
N VAL A 400 21.56 14.77 -15.69
CA VAL A 400 20.81 13.79 -16.49
C VAL A 400 20.39 14.34 -17.85
N LEU A 401 19.89 15.58 -17.90
CA LEU A 401 19.32 16.18 -19.12
C LEU A 401 20.24 17.22 -19.78
N GLY A 402 21.33 17.63 -19.11
CA GLY A 402 22.22 18.68 -19.62
C GLY A 402 21.60 20.08 -19.60
N THR A 403 20.58 20.31 -18.76
CA THR A 403 19.89 21.62 -18.65
C THR A 403 19.70 22.03 -17.19
N GLY A 404 19.93 23.32 -16.90
CA GLY A 404 19.65 23.88 -15.57
C GLY A 404 18.14 24.05 -15.35
N GLY A 405 17.71 24.04 -14.09
CA GLY A 405 16.31 24.09 -13.67
C GLY A 405 15.54 25.27 -14.25
N ASP A 406 16.10 26.47 -14.21
CA ASP A 406 15.47 27.67 -14.79
C ASP A 406 15.22 27.53 -16.31
N ASP A 407 16.16 26.92 -17.03
CA ASP A 407 16.02 26.72 -18.47
C ASP A 407 15.07 25.58 -18.79
N PHE A 408 15.12 24.50 -18.01
CA PHE A 408 14.17 23.40 -18.06
C PHE A 408 12.73 23.89 -17.92
N VAL A 409 12.44 24.65 -16.87
CA VAL A 409 11.09 25.17 -16.60
C VAL A 409 10.61 26.11 -17.71
N ARG A 410 11.48 26.98 -18.24
CA ARG A 410 11.13 27.83 -19.39
C ARG A 410 10.80 27.01 -20.64
N GLN A 411 11.63 26.01 -20.96
CA GLN A 411 11.41 25.16 -22.14
C GLN A 411 10.13 24.33 -22.01
N TRP A 412 9.92 23.70 -20.86
CA TRP A 412 8.70 22.95 -20.56
C TRP A 412 7.46 23.85 -20.63
N GLY A 413 7.49 25.03 -19.99
CA GLY A 413 6.38 25.97 -20.03
C GLY A 413 6.02 26.42 -21.45
N ALA A 414 7.03 26.73 -22.28
CA ALA A 414 6.81 27.06 -23.69
C ALA A 414 6.23 25.89 -24.51
N TRP A 415 6.65 24.66 -24.21
CA TRP A 415 6.09 23.45 -24.81
C TRP A 415 4.63 23.26 -24.39
N VAL A 416 4.29 23.37 -23.10
CA VAL A 416 2.90 23.31 -22.62
C VAL A 416 2.04 24.37 -23.31
N ALA A 417 2.53 25.61 -23.44
CA ALA A 417 1.80 26.67 -24.16
C ALA A 417 1.55 26.38 -25.65
N THR A 418 2.29 25.45 -26.24
CA THR A 418 2.06 24.97 -27.60
C THR A 418 1.04 23.83 -27.62
N GLN A 419 1.14 22.88 -26.68
CA GLN A 419 0.22 21.73 -26.57
C GLN A 419 -1.20 22.12 -26.15
N SER A 420 -1.35 23.20 -25.36
CA SER A 420 -2.64 23.69 -24.87
C SER A 420 -3.43 24.54 -25.88
N ARG A 421 -2.99 24.67 -27.14
CA ARG A 421 -3.59 25.56 -28.16
C ARG A 421 -4.56 24.88 -29.10
#